data_AF-A0A671TFT4-F1
#
_entry.id   AF-A0A671TFT4-F1
#
_cell.length_a   1.000
_cell.length_b   1.000
_cell.length_c   1.000
_cell.angle_alpha   90.00
_cell.angle_beta   90.00
_cell.angle_gamma   90.00
#
_symmetry.space_group_name_H-M   'P 1'
#
loop_
_entity.id
_entity.type
_entity.pdbx_description
1 polymer ?
#
loop_
_entity_poly.entity_id
_entity_poly.type
_entity_poly.pdbx_seq_one_letter_code
_entity_poly.pdbx_strand_id
1 'polypeptide(L)'
;MTHPDKVDFEAAAQSVMMETLREVKRSRPKALWGVSPYPSCYNGDPAQTVLANYSGQCPAAERALNDELVWLWKRCSALYPLLTLEKLQGGTSGARLFLSNQIKEAMRVSALTGSAFDLPVFPLVKSVYASTNTFLSQADLVSTIGESAAMGTAGVVIWERSETKTERECQDLAEFVRQVLGPYSVNVTTAARLCSASLCQGKGRCIRQNPESSAYLHLPPPSEVVEKVTEKPEAAKATDPPDTSTKAAEPDPAEIWKKDFQCQWYKTADGDVSDQQSPKDGASVRVTVKENAGDVIAATTASSVASAVFSTTTGASVAELGGRRSPGAASPKPSLEVPTDGGTGPLPNLTVLLLLVAGSLSLKH
;
A
#
# COMPACT_ATOMS: atom_id res chain seq x y z
N MET A 1 -6.53 -36.69 5.16
CA MET A 1 -5.56 -36.95 6.23
C MET A 1 -4.50 -35.87 6.14
N THR A 2 -4.47 -34.94 7.10
CA THR A 2 -3.36 -34.00 7.26
C THR A 2 -2.16 -34.77 7.81
N HIS A 3 -1.01 -34.67 7.13
CA HIS A 3 0.22 -35.32 7.59
C HIS A 3 0.69 -34.65 8.90
N PRO A 4 1.08 -35.40 9.95
CA PRO A 4 1.52 -34.84 11.23
C PRO A 4 2.59 -33.76 11.07
N ASP A 5 3.57 -34.00 10.19
CA ASP A 5 4.68 -33.08 9.90
C ASP A 5 4.20 -31.70 9.40
N LYS A 6 3.07 -31.65 8.67
CA LYS A 6 2.48 -30.40 8.19
C LYS A 6 1.91 -29.58 9.35
N VAL A 7 1.19 -30.25 10.25
CA VAL A 7 0.55 -29.58 11.41
C VAL A 7 1.61 -29.02 12.35
N ASP A 8 2.68 -29.78 12.60
CA ASP A 8 3.78 -29.33 13.45
C ASP A 8 4.53 -28.14 12.84
N PHE A 9 4.76 -28.16 11.52
CA PHE A 9 5.37 -27.05 10.80
C PHE A 9 4.52 -25.77 10.87
N GLU A 10 3.22 -25.85 10.55
CA GLU A 10 2.33 -24.69 10.55
C GLU A 10 2.19 -24.08 11.95
N ALA A 11 2.06 -24.92 12.99
CA ALA A 11 2.00 -24.46 14.37
C ALA A 11 3.31 -23.76 14.80
N ALA A 12 4.47 -24.34 14.45
CA ALA A 12 5.76 -23.74 14.75
C ALA A 12 5.96 -22.41 14.00
N ALA A 13 5.63 -22.36 12.71
CA ALA A 13 5.73 -21.16 11.89
C ALA A 13 4.84 -20.03 12.43
N GLN A 14 3.59 -20.35 12.78
CA GLN A 14 2.67 -19.40 13.41
C GLN A 14 3.23 -18.87 14.74
N SER A 15 3.78 -19.74 15.58
CA SER A 15 4.39 -19.34 16.86
C SER A 15 5.54 -18.34 16.66
N VAL A 16 6.49 -18.67 15.78
CA VAL A 16 7.66 -17.81 15.50
C VAL A 16 7.22 -16.44 14.96
N MET A 17 6.30 -16.40 13.99
CA MET A 17 5.83 -15.15 13.40
C MET A 17 5.07 -14.29 14.40
N MET A 18 4.17 -14.89 15.21
CA MET A 18 3.39 -14.15 16.20
C MET A 18 4.24 -13.59 17.33
N GLU A 19 5.25 -14.34 17.78
CA GLU A 19 6.15 -13.90 18.85
C GLU A 19 7.14 -12.85 18.35
N THR A 20 7.67 -13.02 17.14
CA THR A 20 8.52 -11.99 16.51
C THR A 20 7.76 -10.67 16.39
N LEU A 21 6.54 -10.69 15.84
CA LEU A 21 5.72 -9.47 15.71
C LEU A 21 5.35 -8.87 17.07
N ARG A 22 5.17 -9.69 18.10
CA ARG A 22 4.93 -9.22 19.48
C ARG A 22 6.13 -8.41 19.98
N GLU A 23 7.32 -8.98 19.86
CA GLU A 23 8.53 -8.40 20.43
C GLU A 23 8.98 -7.13 19.69
N VAL A 24 8.87 -7.11 18.35
CA VAL A 24 9.19 -5.89 17.58
C VAL A 24 8.18 -4.77 17.85
N LYS A 25 6.88 -5.08 17.99
CA LYS A 25 5.87 -4.08 18.38
C LYS A 25 6.09 -3.58 19.81
N ARG A 26 6.44 -4.46 20.76
CA ARG A 26 6.81 -4.06 22.12
C ARG A 26 8.01 -3.14 22.14
N SER A 27 9.01 -3.43 21.31
CA SER A 27 10.27 -2.67 21.25
C SER A 27 10.15 -1.34 20.50
N ARG A 28 9.24 -1.26 19.53
CA ARG A 28 9.00 -0.07 18.69
C ARG A 28 7.48 0.09 18.45
N PRO A 29 6.71 0.55 19.46
CA PRO A 29 5.24 0.55 19.41
C PRO A 29 4.64 1.57 18.43
N LYS A 30 5.41 2.57 18.00
CA LYS A 30 4.99 3.57 17.00
C LYS A 30 5.31 3.16 15.55
N ALA A 31 6.08 2.09 15.35
CA ALA A 31 6.43 1.63 14.02
C ALA A 31 5.33 0.75 13.43
N LEU A 32 5.21 0.79 12.11
CA LEU A 32 4.28 -0.05 11.35
C LEU A 32 4.96 -1.37 11.01
N TRP A 33 4.62 -2.40 11.76
CA TRP A 33 5.13 -3.76 11.59
C TRP A 33 4.19 -4.62 10.74
N GLY A 34 4.78 -5.44 9.89
CA GLY A 34 4.12 -6.45 9.09
C GLY A 34 5.13 -7.42 8.50
N VAL A 35 4.65 -8.44 7.78
CA VAL A 35 5.51 -9.45 7.15
C VAL A 35 5.40 -9.29 5.64
N SER A 36 6.51 -8.97 4.98
CA SER A 36 6.62 -8.98 3.52
C SER A 36 7.00 -10.40 3.05
N PRO A 37 6.48 -10.90 1.90
CA PRO A 37 5.66 -10.18 0.91
C PRO A 37 4.14 -10.41 1.06
N TYR A 38 3.60 -10.47 2.28
CA TYR A 38 2.21 -10.89 2.52
C TYR A 38 1.18 -9.73 2.49
N PRO A 39 -0.07 -10.03 2.05
CA PRO A 39 -0.53 -11.32 1.52
C PRO A 39 -0.07 -11.57 0.08
N SER A 40 -0.02 -12.84 -0.31
CA SER A 40 0.19 -13.24 -1.71
C SER A 40 -1.16 -13.55 -2.37
N CYS A 41 -1.29 -13.19 -3.65
CA CYS A 41 -2.45 -13.51 -4.48
C CYS A 41 -2.18 -14.70 -5.42
N TYR A 42 -0.91 -15.11 -5.61
CA TYR A 42 -0.51 -16.24 -6.46
C TYR A 42 -1.14 -16.24 -7.87
N ASN A 43 -1.32 -15.06 -8.43
CA ASN A 43 -1.93 -14.83 -9.75
C ASN A 43 -0.90 -14.38 -10.81
N GLY A 44 0.39 -14.27 -10.46
CA GLY A 44 1.41 -13.63 -11.31
C GLY A 44 2.12 -14.51 -12.34
N ASP A 45 1.69 -15.75 -12.56
CA ASP A 45 2.34 -16.67 -13.51
C ASP A 45 2.41 -16.07 -14.94
N PRO A 46 3.61 -15.82 -15.48
CA PRO A 46 3.78 -15.22 -16.79
C PRO A 46 3.06 -15.97 -17.91
N ALA A 47 3.03 -17.31 -17.83
CA ALA A 47 2.35 -18.14 -18.83
C ALA A 47 0.83 -17.95 -18.82
N GLN A 48 0.25 -17.56 -17.68
CA GLN A 48 -1.18 -17.29 -17.55
C GLN A 48 -1.53 -15.86 -17.93
N THR A 49 -0.69 -14.88 -17.56
CA THR A 49 -0.97 -13.45 -17.81
C THR A 49 -1.09 -13.07 -19.28
N VAL A 50 -0.57 -13.90 -20.20
CA VAL A 50 -0.70 -13.69 -21.65
C VAL A 50 -1.99 -14.25 -22.26
N LEU A 51 -2.76 -15.03 -21.48
CA LEU A 51 -4.00 -15.65 -21.96
C LEU A 51 -5.13 -14.62 -22.06
N ALA A 52 -5.93 -14.69 -23.13
CA ALA A 52 -7.03 -13.74 -23.36
C ALA A 52 -8.13 -13.79 -22.29
N ASN A 53 -8.32 -14.94 -21.63
CA ASN A 53 -9.31 -15.15 -20.57
C ASN A 53 -8.75 -14.92 -19.16
N TYR A 54 -7.51 -14.46 -19.04
CA TYR A 54 -6.90 -14.19 -17.75
C TYR A 54 -7.61 -13.02 -17.06
N SER A 55 -8.17 -13.27 -15.88
CA SER A 55 -8.93 -12.28 -15.10
C SER A 55 -8.10 -11.56 -14.03
N GLY A 56 -6.92 -12.08 -13.72
CA GLY A 56 -6.10 -11.63 -12.60
C GLY A 56 -6.59 -12.05 -11.22
N GLN A 57 -7.77 -12.65 -11.07
CA GLN A 57 -8.31 -12.97 -9.75
C GLN A 57 -7.40 -13.94 -8.99
N CYS A 58 -7.22 -13.70 -7.68
CA CYS A 58 -6.51 -14.64 -6.82
C CYS A 58 -7.26 -15.98 -6.80
N PRO A 59 -6.57 -17.13 -6.92
CA PRO A 59 -7.20 -18.44 -6.81
C PRO A 59 -8.00 -18.57 -5.51
N ALA A 60 -9.17 -19.22 -5.57
CA ALA A 60 -10.05 -19.35 -4.41
C ALA A 60 -9.36 -20.05 -3.21
N ALA A 61 -8.51 -21.04 -3.49
CA ALA A 61 -7.71 -21.72 -2.48
C ALA A 61 -6.75 -20.76 -1.76
N GLU A 62 -6.11 -19.85 -2.50
CA GLU A 62 -5.17 -18.87 -1.95
C GLU A 62 -5.87 -17.81 -1.11
N ARG A 63 -7.06 -17.38 -1.55
CA ARG A 63 -7.91 -16.50 -0.73
C ARG A 63 -8.35 -17.17 0.57
N ALA A 64 -8.68 -18.45 0.54
CA ALA A 64 -9.05 -19.22 1.73
C ALA A 64 -7.86 -19.38 2.69
N LEU A 65 -6.65 -19.64 2.18
CA LEU A 65 -5.43 -19.65 3.00
C LEU A 65 -5.17 -18.28 3.63
N ASN A 66 -5.35 -17.19 2.88
CA ASN A 66 -5.25 -15.84 3.43
C ASN A 66 -6.31 -15.56 4.51
N ASP A 67 -7.49 -16.17 4.45
CA ASP A 67 -8.52 -16.05 5.48
C ASP A 67 -8.10 -16.79 6.77
N GLU A 68 -7.49 -17.97 6.65
CA GLU A 68 -6.94 -18.73 7.78
C GLU A 68 -5.80 -17.99 8.50
N LEU A 69 -5.08 -17.10 7.80
CA LEU A 69 -4.02 -16.26 8.35
C LEU A 69 -4.51 -15.03 9.12
N VAL A 70 -5.80 -14.95 9.51
CA VAL A 70 -6.33 -13.82 10.31
C VAL A 70 -5.55 -13.54 11.59
N TRP A 71 -4.93 -14.56 12.19
CA TRP A 71 -4.05 -14.42 13.34
C TRP A 71 -2.82 -13.55 13.05
N LEU A 72 -2.29 -13.61 11.83
CA LEU A 72 -1.16 -12.82 11.38
C LEU A 72 -1.58 -11.36 11.17
N TRP A 73 -2.68 -11.15 10.44
CA TRP A 73 -3.21 -9.81 10.15
C TRP A 73 -3.50 -9.04 11.44
N LYS A 74 -4.16 -9.69 12.42
CA LYS A 74 -4.43 -9.08 13.74
C LYS A 74 -3.16 -8.72 14.52
N ARG A 75 -2.05 -9.40 14.25
CA ARG A 75 -0.77 -9.14 14.92
C ARG A 75 0.00 -8.01 14.24
N CYS A 76 -0.17 -7.83 12.93
CA CYS A 76 0.39 -6.73 12.15
C CYS A 76 -0.15 -5.36 12.57
N SER A 77 0.46 -4.31 12.02
CA SER A 77 0.02 -2.91 12.07
C SER A 77 0.07 -2.25 10.70
N ALA A 78 0.61 -2.94 9.69
CA ALA A 78 0.55 -2.62 8.27
C ALA A 78 0.74 -3.90 7.43
N LEU A 79 0.36 -3.84 6.16
CA LEU A 79 0.57 -4.92 5.18
C LEU A 79 1.56 -4.49 4.09
N TYR A 80 2.33 -5.46 3.59
CA TYR A 80 3.47 -5.22 2.70
C TYR A 80 3.48 -6.24 1.53
N PRO A 81 2.45 -6.24 0.66
CA PRO A 81 2.42 -7.13 -0.50
C PRO A 81 3.52 -6.75 -1.49
N LEU A 82 4.11 -7.72 -2.19
CA LEU A 82 5.12 -7.47 -3.21
C LEU A 82 4.49 -7.28 -4.59
N LEU A 83 4.84 -6.19 -5.26
CA LEU A 83 4.52 -5.89 -6.65
C LEU A 83 5.79 -6.05 -7.49
N THR A 84 5.83 -7.11 -8.28
CA THR A 84 6.94 -7.48 -9.16
C THR A 84 6.37 -7.76 -10.55
N LEU A 85 7.15 -7.54 -11.61
CA LEU A 85 6.75 -7.85 -12.98
C LEU A 85 7.89 -8.52 -13.73
N GLU A 86 7.54 -9.46 -14.61
CA GLU A 86 8.46 -9.94 -15.63
C GLU A 86 8.50 -8.99 -16.83
N LYS A 87 9.63 -8.92 -17.54
CA LYS A 87 9.76 -8.01 -18.68
C LYS A 87 8.75 -8.33 -19.79
N LEU A 88 8.46 -9.61 -20.01
CA LEU A 88 7.48 -10.08 -20.99
C LEU A 88 6.04 -9.69 -20.61
N GLN A 89 5.77 -9.41 -19.33
CA GLN A 89 4.47 -8.94 -18.87
C GLN A 89 4.32 -7.42 -19.02
N GLY A 90 5.42 -6.67 -19.05
CA GLY A 90 5.42 -5.21 -19.06
C GLY A 90 4.53 -4.60 -20.14
N GLY A 91 3.70 -3.63 -19.77
CA GLY A 91 2.77 -2.94 -20.66
C GLY A 91 1.54 -3.74 -21.09
N THR A 92 1.34 -4.97 -20.62
CA THR A 92 0.19 -5.80 -21.00
C THR A 92 -1.02 -5.55 -20.10
N SER A 93 -2.23 -5.84 -20.62
CA SER A 93 -3.45 -5.85 -19.81
C SER A 93 -3.40 -6.90 -18.71
N GLY A 94 -2.76 -8.05 -18.96
CA GLY A 94 -2.54 -9.12 -17.98
C GLY A 94 -1.70 -8.67 -16.79
N ALA A 95 -0.61 -7.94 -17.02
CA ALA A 95 0.20 -7.34 -15.94
C ALA A 95 -0.62 -6.40 -15.06
N ARG A 96 -1.44 -5.55 -15.68
CA ARG A 96 -2.33 -4.64 -14.94
C ARG A 96 -3.33 -5.42 -14.08
N LEU A 97 -3.96 -6.47 -14.63
CA LEU A 97 -4.90 -7.31 -13.88
C LEU A 97 -4.22 -8.06 -12.73
N PHE A 98 -3.03 -8.61 -12.96
CA PHE A 98 -2.21 -9.26 -11.95
C PHE A 98 -1.96 -8.32 -10.76
N LEU A 99 -1.35 -7.16 -11.01
CA LEU A 99 -0.97 -6.21 -9.97
C LEU A 99 -2.20 -5.64 -9.24
N SER A 100 -3.24 -5.29 -10.00
CA SER A 100 -4.51 -4.80 -9.46
C SER A 100 -5.12 -5.80 -8.47
N ASN A 101 -5.18 -7.08 -8.81
CA ASN A 101 -5.74 -8.10 -7.92
C ASN A 101 -4.85 -8.41 -6.72
N GLN A 102 -3.52 -8.32 -6.86
CA GLN A 102 -2.59 -8.43 -5.72
C GLN A 102 -2.81 -7.30 -4.70
N ILE A 103 -3.10 -6.08 -5.16
CA ILE A 103 -3.46 -4.94 -4.28
C ILE A 103 -4.87 -5.15 -3.70
N LYS A 104 -5.85 -5.57 -4.50
CA LYS A 104 -7.22 -5.86 -4.02
C LYS A 104 -7.22 -6.87 -2.88
N GLU A 105 -6.41 -7.93 -2.98
CA GLU A 105 -6.32 -8.93 -1.92
C GLU A 105 -5.70 -8.37 -0.63
N ALA A 106 -4.68 -7.52 -0.74
CA ALA A 106 -4.11 -6.84 0.42
C ALA A 106 -5.13 -5.90 1.09
N MET A 107 -5.91 -5.15 0.31
CA MET A 107 -6.99 -4.31 0.82
C MET A 107 -8.14 -5.14 1.41
N ARG A 108 -8.39 -6.34 0.88
CA ARG A 108 -9.41 -7.24 1.43
C ARG A 108 -9.01 -7.76 2.81
N VAL A 109 -7.79 -8.30 2.94
CA VAL A 109 -7.36 -8.89 4.23
C VAL A 109 -7.07 -7.82 5.29
N SER A 110 -6.77 -6.58 4.90
CA SER A 110 -6.60 -5.48 5.86
C SER A 110 -7.88 -5.20 6.66
N ALA A 111 -9.05 -5.43 6.06
CA ALA A 111 -10.37 -5.27 6.67
C ALA A 111 -10.82 -6.49 7.50
N LEU A 112 -10.18 -7.66 7.35
CA LEU A 112 -10.56 -8.89 8.07
C LEU A 112 -10.19 -8.89 9.56
N THR A 113 -9.35 -7.94 9.99
CA THR A 113 -8.87 -7.86 11.37
C THR A 113 -9.99 -7.60 12.37
N GLY A 114 -11.10 -7.01 11.93
CA GLY A 114 -12.22 -6.60 12.78
C GLY A 114 -11.86 -5.47 13.75
N SER A 115 -10.74 -4.77 13.53
CA SER A 115 -10.40 -3.56 14.28
C SER A 115 -11.26 -2.37 13.82
N ALA A 116 -11.26 -1.29 14.61
CA ALA A 116 -11.97 -0.06 14.29
C ALA A 116 -11.54 0.56 12.93
N PHE A 117 -10.31 0.23 12.49
CA PHE A 117 -9.69 0.69 11.26
C PHE A 117 -9.08 -0.49 10.50
N ASP A 118 -9.13 -0.43 9.17
CA ASP A 118 -8.39 -1.35 8.30
C ASP A 118 -6.88 -1.12 8.44
N LEU A 119 -6.08 -2.18 8.28
CA LEU A 119 -4.62 -2.03 8.28
C LEU A 119 -4.17 -1.16 7.10
N PRO A 120 -3.25 -0.19 7.30
CA PRO A 120 -2.64 0.52 6.20
C PRO A 120 -1.80 -0.45 5.34
N VAL A 121 -1.99 -0.37 4.02
CA VAL A 121 -1.26 -1.19 3.04
C VAL A 121 -0.17 -0.36 2.38
N PHE A 122 1.05 -0.90 2.33
CA PHE A 122 2.20 -0.31 1.66
C PHE A 122 2.81 -1.34 0.70
N PRO A 123 2.33 -1.44 -0.55
CA PRO A 123 2.92 -2.36 -1.50
C PRO A 123 4.40 -2.08 -1.73
N LEU A 124 5.21 -3.13 -1.72
CA LEU A 124 6.63 -3.08 -2.09
C LEU A 124 6.72 -3.16 -3.60
N VAL A 125 7.10 -2.07 -4.26
CA VAL A 125 7.23 -1.99 -5.71
C VAL A 125 8.68 -2.22 -6.07
N LYS A 126 8.96 -3.28 -6.84
CA LYS A 126 10.24 -3.39 -7.54
C LYS A 126 10.29 -2.36 -8.65
N SER A 127 11.35 -1.57 -8.71
CA SER A 127 11.56 -0.58 -9.77
C SER A 127 12.17 -1.18 -11.04
N VAL A 128 12.57 -2.45 -11.00
CA VAL A 128 13.08 -3.23 -12.12
C VAL A 128 12.23 -4.48 -12.41
N TYR A 129 12.25 -4.95 -13.66
CA TYR A 129 11.65 -6.24 -14.02
C TYR A 129 12.49 -7.40 -13.46
N ALA A 130 11.83 -8.41 -12.93
CA ALA A 130 12.48 -9.53 -12.25
C ALA A 130 13.41 -10.36 -13.16
N SER A 131 13.03 -10.57 -14.43
CA SER A 131 13.82 -11.34 -15.42
C SER A 131 15.05 -10.62 -15.95
N THR A 132 15.00 -9.29 -16.09
CA THR A 132 16.01 -8.55 -16.86
C THR A 132 16.78 -7.53 -16.03
N ASN A 133 16.32 -7.23 -14.81
CA ASN A 133 16.86 -6.17 -13.96
C ASN A 133 16.88 -4.78 -14.63
N THR A 134 16.08 -4.59 -15.68
CA THR A 134 15.91 -3.29 -16.35
C THR A 134 14.76 -2.53 -15.71
N PHE A 135 14.83 -1.20 -15.69
CA PHE A 135 13.82 -0.37 -15.03
C PHE A 135 12.43 -0.51 -15.66
N LEU A 136 11.41 -0.43 -14.80
CA LEU A 136 10.00 -0.42 -15.22
C LEU A 136 9.72 0.77 -16.14
N SER A 137 8.86 0.53 -17.14
CA SER A 137 8.32 1.61 -17.97
C SER A 137 7.38 2.52 -17.15
N GLN A 138 7.14 3.76 -17.62
CA GLN A 138 6.14 4.62 -16.99
C GLN A 138 4.74 3.98 -16.97
N ALA A 139 4.37 3.20 -17.99
CA ALA A 139 3.09 2.48 -18.02
C ALA A 139 3.00 1.40 -16.93
N ASP A 140 4.11 0.75 -16.60
CA ASP A 140 4.18 -0.23 -15.51
C ASP A 140 4.26 0.45 -14.13
N LEU A 141 4.86 1.64 -14.03
CA LEU A 141 4.73 2.48 -12.83
C LEU A 141 3.27 2.90 -12.59
N VAL A 142 2.49 3.14 -13.65
CA VAL A 142 1.04 3.36 -13.56
C VAL A 142 0.32 2.12 -13.03
N SER A 143 0.66 0.95 -13.54
CA SER A 143 0.03 -0.30 -13.10
C SER A 143 0.46 -0.76 -11.70
N THR A 144 1.51 -0.18 -11.12
CA THR A 144 2.00 -0.46 -9.76
C THR A 144 1.65 0.68 -8.80
N ILE A 145 2.38 1.80 -8.86
CA ILE A 145 2.23 2.95 -7.96
C ILE A 145 0.89 3.66 -8.21
N GLY A 146 0.54 3.87 -9.48
CA GLY A 146 -0.73 4.52 -9.86
C GLY A 146 -1.94 3.73 -9.38
N GLU A 147 -1.94 2.41 -9.62
CA GLU A 147 -3.01 1.51 -9.18
C GLU A 147 -3.12 1.46 -7.65
N SER A 148 -1.98 1.44 -6.95
CA SER A 148 -1.94 1.49 -5.48
C SER A 148 -2.60 2.77 -4.94
N ALA A 149 -2.25 3.94 -5.51
CA ALA A 149 -2.85 5.21 -5.14
C ALA A 149 -4.36 5.23 -5.46
N ALA A 150 -4.77 4.74 -6.63
CA ALA A 150 -6.17 4.71 -7.04
C ALA A 150 -7.04 3.82 -6.13
N MET A 151 -6.47 2.73 -5.58
CA MET A 151 -7.16 1.86 -4.63
C MET A 151 -7.13 2.36 -3.18
N GLY A 152 -6.43 3.46 -2.90
CA GLY A 152 -6.36 4.02 -1.55
C GLY A 152 -5.38 3.30 -0.62
N THR A 153 -4.30 2.69 -1.14
CA THR A 153 -3.22 2.24 -0.26
C THR A 153 -2.65 3.43 0.55
N ALA A 154 -2.01 3.15 1.68
CA ALA A 154 -1.45 4.22 2.52
C ALA A 154 -0.18 4.85 1.92
N GLY A 155 0.43 4.16 0.97
CA GLY A 155 1.61 4.57 0.22
C GLY A 155 2.18 3.39 -0.55
N VAL A 156 3.42 3.53 -1.02
CA VAL A 156 4.21 2.45 -1.62
C VAL A 156 5.63 2.50 -1.05
N VAL A 157 6.33 1.38 -1.07
CA VAL A 157 7.76 1.30 -0.76
C VAL A 157 8.49 0.90 -2.03
N ILE A 158 9.33 1.77 -2.59
CA ILE A 158 10.18 1.39 -3.71
C ILE A 158 11.31 0.52 -3.15
N TRP A 159 11.37 -0.73 -3.59
CA TRP A 159 12.29 -1.71 -3.05
C TRP A 159 13.18 -2.28 -4.14
N GLU A 160 14.47 -2.36 -3.86
CA GLU A 160 15.46 -3.01 -4.68
C GLU A 160 16.33 -3.91 -3.82
N ARG A 161 16.77 -5.03 -4.40
CA ARG A 161 17.74 -5.87 -3.71
C ARG A 161 19.08 -5.12 -3.67
N SER A 162 19.70 -5.12 -2.49
CA SER A 162 21.05 -4.57 -2.34
C SER A 162 22.04 -5.54 -2.98
N GLU A 163 22.40 -5.26 -4.23
CA GLU A 163 23.51 -5.89 -4.93
C GLU A 163 24.61 -4.83 -5.15
N THR A 164 25.87 -5.26 -5.24
CA THR A 164 26.98 -4.36 -5.57
C THR A 164 26.74 -3.78 -6.95
N LYS A 165 26.38 -2.50 -7.01
CA LYS A 165 26.16 -1.76 -8.26
C LYS A 165 27.46 -1.15 -8.75
N THR A 166 27.69 -1.26 -10.05
CA THR A 166 28.73 -0.53 -10.77
C THR A 166 28.40 0.97 -10.82
N GLU A 167 29.40 1.80 -11.10
CA GLU A 167 29.20 3.23 -11.30
C GLU A 167 28.15 3.51 -12.39
N ARG A 168 28.18 2.73 -13.48
CA ARG A 168 27.23 2.85 -14.59
C ARG A 168 25.80 2.55 -14.15
N GLU A 169 25.58 1.46 -13.42
CA GLU A 169 24.24 1.11 -12.91
C GLU A 169 23.69 2.16 -11.93
N CYS A 170 24.56 2.81 -11.16
CA CYS A 170 24.19 3.94 -10.33
C CYS A 170 23.81 5.18 -11.16
N GLN A 171 24.51 5.46 -12.25
CA GLN A 171 24.17 6.54 -13.19
C GLN A 171 22.84 6.26 -13.89
N ASP A 172 22.62 5.04 -14.38
CA ASP A 172 21.37 4.62 -15.01
C ASP A 172 20.20 4.73 -14.02
N LEU A 173 20.40 4.34 -12.75
CA LEU A 173 19.41 4.54 -11.70
C LEU A 173 19.12 6.01 -11.44
N ALA A 174 20.16 6.85 -11.35
CA ALA A 174 19.99 8.29 -11.14
C ALA A 174 19.21 8.93 -12.30
N GLU A 175 19.49 8.51 -13.54
CA GLU A 175 18.77 8.95 -14.72
C GLU A 175 17.31 8.49 -14.70
N PHE A 176 17.05 7.22 -14.39
CA PHE A 176 15.70 6.67 -14.25
C PHE A 176 14.88 7.41 -13.17
N VAL A 177 15.48 7.68 -12.01
CA VAL A 177 14.85 8.46 -10.94
C VAL A 177 14.55 9.88 -11.40
N ARG A 178 15.49 10.55 -12.07
CA ARG A 178 15.33 11.93 -12.52
C ARG A 178 14.28 12.07 -13.63
N GLN A 179 14.24 11.12 -14.56
CA GLN A 179 13.45 11.25 -15.79
C GLN A 179 12.10 10.54 -15.74
N VAL A 180 11.97 9.46 -14.98
CA VAL A 180 10.78 8.60 -15.02
C VAL A 180 10.12 8.48 -13.64
N LEU A 181 10.79 7.85 -12.69
CA LEU A 181 10.18 7.54 -11.39
C LEU A 181 9.87 8.79 -10.58
N GLY A 182 10.79 9.75 -10.51
CA GLY A 182 10.63 11.00 -9.75
C GLY A 182 9.45 11.84 -10.25
N PRO A 183 9.43 12.24 -11.55
CA PRO A 183 8.30 12.99 -12.11
C PRO A 183 6.96 12.28 -11.95
N TYR A 184 6.92 10.96 -12.16
CA TYR A 184 5.70 10.18 -11.97
C TYR A 184 5.24 10.15 -10.51
N SER A 185 6.16 9.98 -9.58
CA SER A 185 5.90 10.00 -8.13
C SER A 185 5.35 11.35 -7.67
N VAL A 186 5.89 12.46 -8.18
CA VAL A 186 5.37 13.81 -7.89
C VAL A 186 3.96 13.98 -8.44
N ASN A 187 3.70 13.52 -9.67
CA ASN A 187 2.38 13.60 -10.29
C ASN A 187 1.32 12.89 -9.43
N VAL A 188 1.51 11.60 -9.14
CA VAL A 188 0.54 10.80 -8.38
C VAL A 188 0.37 11.29 -6.94
N THR A 189 1.46 11.68 -6.27
CA THR A 189 1.40 12.16 -4.88
C THR A 189 0.69 13.51 -4.79
N THR A 190 0.95 14.41 -5.74
CA THR A 190 0.30 15.72 -5.78
C THR A 190 -1.18 15.57 -6.10
N ALA A 191 -1.53 14.72 -7.06
CA ALA A 191 -2.93 14.43 -7.41
C ALA A 191 -3.69 13.82 -6.23
N ALA A 192 -3.13 12.83 -5.53
CA ALA A 192 -3.75 12.23 -4.35
C ALA A 192 -3.97 13.26 -3.22
N ARG A 193 -2.98 14.15 -2.99
CA ARG A 193 -3.10 15.24 -2.00
C ARG A 193 -4.19 16.24 -2.38
N LEU A 194 -4.22 16.68 -3.64
CA LEU A 194 -5.22 17.63 -4.12
C LEU A 194 -6.62 17.02 -4.07
N CYS A 195 -6.78 15.77 -4.48
CA CYS A 195 -8.05 15.05 -4.39
C CYS A 195 -8.52 14.91 -2.94
N SER A 196 -7.62 14.57 -2.02
CA SER A 196 -7.94 14.53 -0.58
C SER A 196 -8.44 15.90 -0.09
N ALA A 197 -7.76 16.99 -0.45
CA ALA A 197 -8.14 18.34 -0.05
C ALA A 197 -9.49 18.77 -0.65
N SER A 198 -9.71 18.51 -1.94
CA SER A 198 -10.88 19.00 -2.68
C SER A 198 -12.13 18.14 -2.49
N LEU A 199 -12.00 16.81 -2.58
CA LEU A 199 -13.12 15.89 -2.50
C LEU A 199 -13.38 15.42 -1.06
N CYS A 200 -12.32 15.25 -0.28
CA CYS A 200 -12.37 14.65 1.07
C CYS A 200 -12.01 15.62 2.19
N GLN A 201 -12.03 16.93 1.93
CA GLN A 201 -11.79 18.00 2.92
C GLN A 201 -10.47 17.83 3.73
N GLY A 202 -9.48 17.13 3.18
CA GLY A 202 -8.24 16.77 3.88
C GLY A 202 -8.40 15.74 5.01
N LYS A 203 -9.60 15.17 5.19
CA LYS A 203 -9.97 14.20 6.25
C LYS A 203 -10.15 12.78 5.73
N GLY A 204 -9.81 12.52 4.48
CA GLY A 204 -9.91 11.20 3.88
C GLY A 204 -8.99 11.05 2.68
N ARG A 205 -8.89 9.83 2.18
CA ARG A 205 -8.20 9.52 0.93
C ARG A 205 -9.22 9.30 -0.18
N CYS A 206 -8.85 9.69 -1.40
CA CYS A 206 -9.63 9.34 -2.58
C CYS A 206 -9.39 7.87 -2.95
N ILE A 207 -10.48 7.14 -3.18
CA ILE A 207 -10.48 5.76 -3.67
C ILE A 207 -11.34 5.68 -4.92
N ARG A 208 -10.90 4.88 -5.89
CA ARG A 208 -11.61 4.68 -7.16
C ARG A 208 -12.99 4.08 -6.89
N GLN A 209 -14.04 4.71 -7.43
CA GLN A 209 -15.43 4.27 -7.23
C GLN A 209 -15.69 2.91 -7.87
N ASN A 210 -15.25 2.73 -9.12
CA ASN A 210 -15.38 1.48 -9.84
C ASN A 210 -14.03 0.74 -9.82
N PRO A 211 -13.88 -0.36 -9.05
CA PRO A 211 -12.63 -1.12 -8.96
C PRO A 211 -12.11 -1.67 -10.29
N GLU A 212 -12.99 -1.84 -11.29
CA GLU A 212 -12.66 -2.38 -12.62
C GLU A 212 -12.37 -1.30 -13.66
N SER A 213 -12.62 -0.02 -13.33
CA SER A 213 -12.29 1.10 -14.23
C SER A 213 -10.78 1.35 -14.30
N SER A 214 -10.33 2.02 -15.36
CA SER A 214 -8.93 2.42 -15.56
C SER A 214 -8.65 3.86 -15.11
N ALA A 215 -9.42 4.37 -14.14
CA ALA A 215 -9.20 5.69 -13.59
C ALA A 215 -8.00 5.70 -12.63
N TYR A 216 -7.15 6.71 -12.73
CA TYR A 216 -5.98 6.92 -11.89
C TYR A 216 -5.95 8.35 -11.35
N LEU A 217 -5.31 8.52 -10.18
CA LEU A 217 -5.06 9.84 -9.60
C LEU A 217 -3.82 10.45 -10.24
N HIS A 218 -4.00 11.12 -11.38
CA HIS A 218 -2.97 11.93 -12.03
C HIS A 218 -3.37 13.40 -12.08
N LEU A 219 -2.37 14.27 -12.10
CA LEU A 219 -2.56 15.69 -12.38
C LEU A 219 -3.07 15.85 -13.82
N PRO A 220 -3.98 16.81 -14.06
CA PRO A 220 -4.36 17.15 -15.42
C PRO A 220 -3.12 17.59 -16.23
N PRO A 221 -3.09 17.32 -17.54
CA PRO A 221 -2.02 17.84 -18.38
C PRO A 221 -2.00 19.37 -18.27
N PRO A 222 -0.81 19.99 -18.26
CA PRO A 222 -0.71 21.45 -18.26
C PRO A 222 -1.48 21.99 -19.48
N SER A 223 -2.27 23.03 -19.24
CA SER A 223 -3.01 23.73 -20.28
C SER A 223 -2.03 24.16 -21.38
N GLU A 224 -2.23 23.71 -22.61
CA GLU A 224 -1.40 24.12 -23.75
C GLU A 224 -1.51 25.65 -23.86
N VAL A 225 -0.44 26.35 -23.46
CA VAL A 225 -0.29 27.75 -23.79
C VAL A 225 -0.07 27.77 -25.29
N VAL A 226 -1.14 28.04 -26.04
CA VAL A 226 -1.03 28.39 -27.45
C VAL A 226 -0.18 29.66 -27.52
N GLU A 227 1.12 29.50 -27.67
CA GLU A 227 2.00 30.58 -28.12
C GLU A 227 1.56 30.91 -29.55
N LYS A 228 0.65 31.87 -29.67
CA LYS A 228 0.42 32.57 -30.93
C LYS A 228 1.73 33.27 -31.29
N VAL A 229 2.54 32.64 -32.14
CA VAL A 229 3.57 33.31 -32.91
C VAL A 229 2.86 34.32 -33.79
N THR A 230 2.84 35.57 -33.34
CA THR A 230 2.30 36.69 -34.11
C THR A 230 3.30 36.98 -35.24
N GLU A 231 3.03 36.44 -36.43
CA GLU A 231 3.57 37.02 -37.66
C GLU A 231 2.95 38.39 -37.88
N LYS A 232 3.82 39.37 -38.14
CA LYS A 232 3.48 40.78 -38.34
C LYS A 232 3.08 41.01 -39.81
N PRO A 233 1.94 41.67 -40.07
CA PRO A 233 1.88 42.60 -41.19
C PRO A 233 1.54 44.02 -40.70
N GLU A 234 2.06 45.00 -41.44
CA GLU A 234 1.96 46.43 -41.16
C GLU A 234 0.55 47.01 -41.27
N ALA A 235 0.28 47.96 -40.37
CA ALA A 235 -0.54 49.17 -40.47
C ALA A 235 -1.86 49.16 -41.29
N ALA A 236 -3.00 49.32 -40.61
CA ALA A 236 -3.66 50.62 -40.46
C ALA A 236 -5.09 50.52 -39.88
N LYS A 237 -5.44 51.56 -39.12
CA LYS A 237 -6.77 52.06 -38.69
C LYS A 237 -7.49 51.39 -37.52
N ALA A 238 -7.87 52.30 -36.62
CA ALA A 238 -8.57 52.11 -35.37
C ALA A 238 -10.04 51.72 -35.56
N THR A 239 -10.47 50.72 -34.78
CA THR A 239 -11.81 50.57 -34.23
C THR A 239 -11.69 49.65 -33.02
N ASP A 240 -12.27 50.05 -31.89
CA ASP A 240 -12.21 49.35 -30.60
C ASP A 240 -12.64 47.87 -30.72
N PRO A 241 -11.90 46.91 -30.13
CA PRO A 241 -12.38 45.54 -29.99
C PRO A 241 -13.21 45.37 -28.70
N PRO A 242 -14.21 44.48 -28.69
CA PRO A 242 -15.00 44.18 -27.51
C PRO A 242 -14.18 43.38 -26.49
N ASP A 243 -14.32 43.74 -25.22
CA ASP A 243 -13.86 42.97 -24.07
C ASP A 243 -14.60 41.63 -24.00
N THR A 244 -13.98 40.58 -24.53
CA THR A 244 -14.31 39.19 -24.19
C THR A 244 -13.05 38.39 -23.99
N SER A 245 -12.30 38.73 -22.94
CA SER A 245 -11.40 37.80 -22.28
C SER A 245 -12.22 36.86 -21.39
N THR A 246 -12.99 35.95 -21.98
CA THR A 246 -13.49 34.80 -21.24
C THR A 246 -12.33 33.83 -21.09
N LYS A 247 -11.48 34.02 -20.07
CA LYS A 247 -10.64 32.91 -19.58
C LYS A 247 -11.63 31.80 -19.24
N ALA A 248 -11.59 30.69 -19.96
CA ALA A 248 -12.27 29.49 -19.53
C ALA A 248 -11.83 29.25 -18.09
N ALA A 249 -12.78 29.29 -17.15
CA ALA A 249 -12.49 29.03 -15.76
C ALA A 249 -11.82 27.65 -15.71
N GLU A 250 -10.62 27.57 -15.11
CA GLU A 250 -10.01 26.28 -14.85
C GLU A 250 -11.04 25.45 -14.08
N PRO A 251 -11.37 24.23 -14.56
CA PRO A 251 -12.34 23.39 -13.88
C PRO A 251 -11.87 23.18 -12.44
N ASP A 252 -12.80 23.30 -11.49
CA ASP A 252 -12.52 23.05 -10.08
C ASP A 252 -11.79 21.71 -9.94
N PRO A 253 -10.60 21.65 -9.31
CA PRO A 253 -9.89 20.40 -9.07
C PRO A 253 -10.78 19.32 -8.43
N ALA A 254 -11.83 19.70 -7.68
CA ALA A 254 -12.83 18.77 -7.18
C ALA A 254 -13.60 18.05 -8.30
N GLU A 255 -14.02 18.76 -9.34
CA GLU A 255 -14.83 18.21 -10.44
C GLU A 255 -14.04 17.22 -11.30
N ILE A 256 -12.71 17.35 -11.35
CA ILE A 256 -11.84 16.44 -12.12
C ILE A 256 -11.93 15.00 -11.59
N TRP A 257 -11.90 14.81 -10.27
CA TRP A 257 -11.88 13.47 -9.66
C TRP A 257 -13.23 13.00 -9.13
N LYS A 258 -14.21 13.90 -8.91
CA LYS A 258 -15.54 13.58 -8.36
C LYS A 258 -16.29 12.51 -9.17
N LYS A 259 -16.04 12.41 -10.47
CA LYS A 259 -16.66 11.41 -11.35
C LYS A 259 -16.18 9.98 -11.05
N ASP A 260 -14.87 9.81 -10.84
CA ASP A 260 -14.25 8.48 -10.80
C ASP A 260 -13.79 8.07 -9.39
N PHE A 261 -13.76 9.01 -8.44
CA PHE A 261 -13.27 8.82 -7.08
C PHE A 261 -14.30 9.19 -6.02
N GLN A 262 -14.22 8.51 -4.88
CA GLN A 262 -14.99 8.78 -3.67
C GLN A 262 -14.06 8.84 -2.47
N CYS A 263 -14.57 9.32 -1.33
CA CYS A 263 -13.79 9.42 -0.12
C CYS A 263 -13.86 8.15 0.73
N GLN A 264 -12.69 7.64 1.11
CA GLN A 264 -12.53 6.81 2.30
C GLN A 264 -12.02 7.70 3.43
N TRP A 265 -12.92 8.03 4.35
CA TRP A 265 -12.64 8.94 5.47
C TRP A 265 -11.65 8.33 6.46
N TYR A 266 -10.73 9.13 6.95
CA TYR A 266 -9.93 8.77 8.11
C TYR A 266 -10.85 8.87 9.33
N LYS A 267 -11.02 7.76 10.03
CA LYS A 267 -11.72 7.78 11.31
C LYS A 267 -10.75 8.34 12.36
N THR A 268 -11.20 9.31 13.15
CA THR A 268 -10.47 9.85 14.32
C THR A 268 -10.86 9.07 15.58
N ALA A 269 -9.98 9.05 16.58
CA ALA A 269 -10.26 8.43 17.88
C ALA A 269 -11.42 9.12 18.62
N ASP A 270 -11.68 10.39 18.29
CA ASP A 270 -12.85 11.15 18.70
C ASP A 270 -13.92 11.03 17.62
N GLY A 271 -15.02 10.35 17.96
CA GLY A 271 -16.33 10.23 17.29
C GLY A 271 -16.53 10.68 15.83
N ASP A 272 -17.09 9.76 15.05
CA ASP A 272 -17.73 9.90 13.73
C ASP A 272 -17.58 11.23 12.95
N VAL A 273 -16.75 11.16 11.90
CA VAL A 273 -17.05 11.86 10.63
C VAL A 273 -17.73 10.89 9.65
N SER A 274 -18.34 9.82 10.16
CA SER A 274 -19.27 9.01 9.36
C SER A 274 -20.62 9.69 9.42
N ASP A 275 -20.84 10.68 8.53
CA ASP A 275 -22.17 11.13 8.04
C ASP A 275 -22.07 12.34 7.10
N GLN A 276 -20.88 12.72 6.61
CA GLN A 276 -20.79 13.67 5.49
C GLN A 276 -20.72 12.91 4.16
N GLN A 277 -21.89 12.76 3.53
CA GLN A 277 -22.01 12.43 2.11
C GLN A 277 -21.20 13.46 1.29
N SER A 278 -20.54 13.00 0.23
CA SER A 278 -19.86 13.86 -0.74
C SER A 278 -20.72 15.10 -1.10
N PRO A 279 -20.13 16.30 -1.25
CA PRO A 279 -20.88 17.50 -1.56
C PRO A 279 -21.75 17.30 -2.82
N LYS A 280 -23.07 17.39 -2.64
CA LYS A 280 -24.00 17.64 -3.74
C LYS A 280 -24.03 19.15 -3.99
N ASP A 281 -24.21 19.49 -5.26
CA ASP A 281 -23.90 20.79 -5.88
C ASP A 281 -24.25 22.04 -5.07
N GLY A 282 -23.37 23.06 -5.14
CA GLY A 282 -23.78 24.46 -5.02
C GLY A 282 -23.55 25.22 -3.72
N ALA A 283 -22.55 24.90 -2.89
CA ALA A 283 -22.20 25.72 -1.71
C ALA A 283 -20.85 26.43 -1.86
N SER A 284 -20.88 27.73 -2.19
CA SER A 284 -19.72 28.62 -2.03
C SER A 284 -19.50 28.88 -0.54
N VAL A 285 -18.44 28.32 0.04
CA VAL A 285 -18.04 28.63 1.42
C VAL A 285 -17.00 29.75 1.39
N ARG A 286 -17.46 30.98 1.65
CA ARG A 286 -16.59 32.10 2.07
C ARG A 286 -16.05 31.79 3.46
N VAL A 287 -14.75 31.53 3.55
CA VAL A 287 -14.04 31.45 4.83
C VAL A 287 -14.01 32.86 5.42
N THR A 288 -14.77 33.07 6.50
CA THR A 288 -14.67 34.29 7.31
C THR A 288 -13.91 33.93 8.57
N VAL A 289 -12.68 34.42 8.69
CA VAL A 289 -11.88 34.28 9.91
C VAL A 289 -12.47 35.20 10.97
N LYS A 290 -12.92 34.64 12.09
CA LYS A 290 -13.19 35.38 13.32
C LYS A 290 -12.23 34.87 14.39
N GLU A 291 -11.24 35.68 14.72
CA GLU A 291 -10.52 35.60 15.98
C GLU A 291 -11.49 35.89 17.12
N ASN A 292 -11.43 35.11 18.20
CA ASN A 292 -11.69 35.67 19.52
C ASN A 292 -10.93 34.90 20.60
N ALA A 293 -10.45 35.69 21.54
CA ALA A 293 -9.56 35.35 22.64
C ALA A 293 -10.27 34.68 23.82
N GLY A 294 -9.48 33.90 24.56
CA GLY A 294 -9.53 33.69 26.03
C GLY A 294 -10.82 33.19 26.67
N ASP A 295 -10.77 32.02 27.30
CA ASP A 295 -10.79 31.99 28.77
C ASP A 295 -10.32 30.66 29.36
N VAL A 296 -9.74 30.78 30.55
CA VAL A 296 -9.13 29.72 31.38
C VAL A 296 -10.14 29.27 32.42
N ILE A 297 -10.48 27.97 32.51
CA ILE A 297 -10.85 27.34 33.80
C ILE A 297 -10.39 25.87 33.83
N ALA A 298 -9.66 25.54 34.90
CA ALA A 298 -9.24 24.20 35.29
C ALA A 298 -10.35 23.45 36.03
N ALA A 299 -10.45 22.13 35.84
CA ALA A 299 -11.00 21.22 36.84
C ALA A 299 -10.38 19.83 36.72
N THR A 300 -9.67 19.46 37.77
CA THR A 300 -9.10 18.15 38.07
C THR A 300 -10.18 17.26 38.68
N THR A 301 -10.29 16.00 38.26
CA THR A 301 -10.63 14.88 39.15
C THR A 301 -10.14 13.57 38.55
N ALA A 302 -9.22 12.94 39.25
CA ALA A 302 -8.91 11.53 39.11
C ALA A 302 -9.96 10.69 39.86
N SER A 303 -10.29 9.50 39.35
CA SER A 303 -10.61 8.37 40.22
C SER A 303 -10.20 7.06 39.58
N SER A 304 -9.82 6.16 40.46
CA SER A 304 -9.02 4.97 40.33
C SER A 304 -9.85 3.67 40.39
N VAL A 305 -9.22 2.59 39.92
CA VAL A 305 -9.38 1.15 40.23
C VAL A 305 -10.73 0.45 39.97
N ALA A 306 -10.68 -0.67 39.26
CA ALA A 306 -11.00 -1.99 39.82
C ALA A 306 -10.48 -3.12 38.93
N SER A 307 -9.61 -3.95 39.51
CA SER A 307 -9.18 -5.24 38.99
C SER A 307 -10.26 -6.30 39.24
N ALA A 308 -10.41 -7.26 38.33
CA ALA A 308 -11.06 -8.54 38.62
C ALA A 308 -10.13 -9.68 38.17
N VAL A 309 -9.58 -10.36 39.17
CA VAL A 309 -8.92 -11.66 39.10
C VAL A 309 -10.01 -12.71 39.23
N PHE A 310 -9.94 -13.78 38.44
CA PHE A 310 -10.56 -15.06 38.80
C PHE A 310 -9.55 -16.18 38.54
N SER A 311 -9.34 -17.00 39.57
CA SER A 311 -8.42 -18.13 39.59
C SER A 311 -9.18 -19.45 39.50
N THR A 312 -8.54 -20.40 38.80
CA THR A 312 -8.41 -21.86 39.08
C THR A 312 -9.64 -22.74 39.28
N THR A 313 -9.66 -23.93 38.62
CA THR A 313 -9.22 -25.22 39.22
C THR A 313 -9.32 -26.42 38.25
N THR A 314 -8.25 -27.26 38.23
CA THR A 314 -8.13 -28.75 38.13
C THR A 314 -9.10 -29.56 37.24
N GLY A 315 -8.73 -30.62 36.49
CA GLY A 315 -7.57 -31.52 36.47
C GLY A 315 -8.08 -32.98 36.32
N ALA A 316 -7.48 -33.81 35.46
CA ALA A 316 -7.41 -35.29 35.58
C ALA A 316 -6.69 -35.95 34.39
N SER A 317 -5.83 -36.91 34.70
CA SER A 317 -5.09 -37.84 33.85
C SER A 317 -5.68 -39.27 33.99
N VAL A 318 -5.31 -40.20 33.07
CA VAL A 318 -4.83 -41.59 33.32
C VAL A 318 -4.93 -42.52 32.07
N ALA A 319 -3.75 -43.09 31.71
CA ALA A 319 -3.32 -44.44 31.26
C ALA A 319 -3.92 -45.27 30.09
N GLU A 320 -3.00 -45.59 29.14
CA GLU A 320 -2.54 -46.86 28.53
C GLU A 320 -3.41 -48.13 28.30
N LEU A 321 -3.25 -48.69 27.09
CA LEU A 321 -2.94 -50.11 26.72
C LEU A 321 -2.85 -50.14 25.16
N GLY A 322 -1.93 -50.73 24.41
CA GLY A 322 -0.95 -51.79 24.58
C GLY A 322 -1.02 -52.69 23.33
N GLY A 323 0.03 -52.79 22.49
CA GLY A 323 0.00 -53.70 21.32
C GLY A 323 1.22 -53.62 20.37
N ARG A 324 2.19 -54.52 20.55
CA ARG A 324 3.37 -54.78 19.69
C ARG A 324 3.01 -55.58 18.42
N ARG A 325 3.67 -55.28 17.28
CA ARG A 325 4.48 -56.23 16.45
C ARG A 325 5.12 -55.55 15.22
N SER A 326 6.46 -55.62 15.14
CA SER A 326 7.32 -55.47 13.94
C SER A 326 7.54 -56.86 13.29
N PRO A 327 8.35 -57.07 12.21
CA PRO A 327 9.26 -56.16 11.48
C PRO A 327 9.31 -56.29 9.94
N GLY A 328 10.02 -55.38 9.27
CA GLY A 328 10.78 -55.72 8.05
C GLY A 328 10.99 -54.63 7.01
N ALA A 329 12.26 -54.18 6.93
CA ALA A 329 13.02 -53.82 5.72
C ALA A 329 13.18 -52.34 5.31
N ALA A 330 14.37 -51.84 5.64
CA ALA A 330 15.31 -51.05 4.83
C ALA A 330 14.94 -49.62 4.37
N SER A 331 15.57 -48.65 5.06
CA SER A 331 15.92 -47.32 4.52
C SER A 331 17.08 -47.40 3.52
N PRO A 332 17.39 -46.30 2.83
CA PRO A 332 18.51 -45.49 3.32
C PRO A 332 18.20 -43.99 3.43
N LYS A 333 18.64 -43.40 4.55
CA LYS A 333 18.82 -41.97 4.79
C LYS A 333 20.04 -41.46 4.01
N PRO A 334 20.06 -40.20 3.55
CA PRO A 334 21.31 -39.46 3.39
C PRO A 334 21.68 -38.77 4.71
N SER A 335 22.93 -38.97 5.13
CA SER A 335 23.56 -38.31 6.28
C SER A 335 23.70 -36.80 6.04
N LEU A 336 23.35 -36.03 7.07
CA LEU A 336 23.68 -34.61 7.20
C LEU A 336 25.03 -34.53 7.92
N GLU A 337 26.12 -34.24 7.19
CA GLU A 337 27.37 -33.81 7.80
C GLU A 337 27.35 -32.29 7.94
N VAL A 338 27.53 -31.82 9.18
CA VAL A 338 27.75 -30.42 9.54
C VAL A 338 29.26 -30.17 9.54
N PRO A 339 29.77 -29.17 8.82
CA PRO A 339 31.03 -28.55 9.17
C PRO A 339 30.75 -27.35 10.07
N THR A 340 31.19 -27.44 11.32
CA THR A 340 31.56 -26.29 12.14
C THR A 340 32.76 -25.62 11.48
N ASP A 341 32.59 -24.39 10.98
CA ASP A 341 33.70 -23.45 10.91
C ASP A 341 33.23 -22.04 11.30
N GLY A 342 33.98 -21.45 12.22
CA GLY A 342 33.72 -20.15 12.81
C GLY A 342 34.27 -19.05 11.90
N GLY A 343 33.39 -18.16 11.46
CA GLY A 343 33.78 -16.96 10.73
C GLY A 343 32.77 -15.84 11.00
N THR A 344 33.07 -14.99 11.97
CA THR A 344 32.39 -13.70 12.17
C THR A 344 32.64 -12.79 10.98
N GLY A 345 31.78 -12.86 9.97
CA GLY A 345 31.66 -11.86 8.90
C GLY A 345 30.51 -10.89 9.22
N PRO A 346 30.63 -9.59 8.87
CA PRO A 346 29.57 -8.62 9.14
C PRO A 346 28.33 -8.96 8.29
N LEU A 347 27.15 -8.98 8.92
CA LEU A 347 25.88 -9.07 8.20
C LEU A 347 25.79 -7.92 7.17
N PRO A 348 25.28 -8.16 5.95
CA PRO A 348 25.15 -7.11 4.96
C PRO A 348 24.15 -6.06 5.45
N ASN A 349 24.59 -4.81 5.50
CA ASN A 349 23.79 -3.66 5.84
C ASN A 349 22.57 -3.56 4.91
N LEU A 350 21.38 -3.81 5.47
CA LEU A 350 20.09 -3.61 4.82
C LEU A 350 19.86 -2.10 4.65
N THR A 351 20.22 -1.56 3.49
CA THR A 351 19.93 -0.16 3.17
C THR A 351 18.53 -0.07 2.57
N VAL A 352 17.54 0.27 3.39
CA VAL A 352 16.18 0.58 2.94
C VAL A 352 16.16 2.04 2.51
N LEU A 353 16.01 2.31 1.21
CA LEU A 353 15.80 3.66 0.71
C LEU A 353 14.32 4.03 0.93
N LEU A 354 14.00 4.54 2.12
CA LEU A 354 12.69 5.13 2.42
C LEU A 354 12.62 6.52 1.76
N LEU A 355 12.06 6.59 0.55
CA LEU A 355 11.57 7.86 0.00
C LEU A 355 10.21 8.17 0.64
N LEU A 356 10.25 8.71 1.86
CA LEU A 356 9.12 9.46 2.42
C LEU A 356 9.15 10.85 1.81
N VAL A 357 8.29 11.12 0.83
CA VAL A 357 7.92 12.50 0.48
C VAL A 357 7.04 13.02 1.62
N ALA A 358 7.68 13.44 2.71
CA ALA A 358 7.02 14.06 3.83
C ALA A 358 6.53 15.45 3.40
N GLY A 359 5.23 15.56 3.13
CA GLY A 359 4.55 16.85 3.26
C GLY A 359 4.58 17.24 4.73
N SER A 360 5.25 18.33 5.05
CA SER A 360 5.39 18.88 6.39
C SER A 360 4.03 19.13 7.05
N LEU A 361 3.54 18.17 7.84
CA LEU A 361 2.55 18.45 8.88
C LEU A 361 3.32 18.74 10.16
N SER A 362 3.55 20.03 10.37
CA SER A 362 3.98 20.55 11.68
C SER A 362 2.87 20.27 12.68
N LEU A 363 2.95 19.17 13.41
CA LEU A 363 2.22 19.01 14.67
C LEU A 363 2.97 19.80 15.73
N LYS A 364 2.57 21.07 15.89
CA LYS A 364 2.70 21.75 17.18
C LYS A 364 1.58 21.23 18.07
N HIS A 365 1.92 20.41 19.04
CA HIS A 365 1.52 20.56 20.44
C HIS A 365 2.38 19.70 21.35
#